data_AF-A7I775-F1
#
_entry.id   AF-A7I775-F1
#
_cell.length_a   1.000
_cell.length_b   1.000
_cell.length_c   1.000
_cell.angle_alpha   90.00
_cell.angle_beta   90.00
_cell.angle_gamma   90.00
#
_symmetry.space_group_name_H-M   'P 1'
#
loop_
_entity.id
_entity.type
_entity.pdbx_description
1 polymer ?
#
loop_
_entity_poly.entity_id
_entity_poly.type
_entity_poly.pdbx_seq_one_letter_code
_entity_poly.pdbx_strand_id
1 'polypeptide(L)'
;MGIFRYDSKYAAPTKEQRERYMKGDCEEHCFGPENEIMLIVYDEAAYLKNDTDGSRILFTGAKDKGKVYDEINRLLAENAGRGSGSRSFTSGSKIE
;
A
#
# COMPACT_ATOMS: atom_id res chain seq x y z
N MET A 1 -3.63 16.84 -10.75
CA MET A 1 -3.69 15.49 -10.14
C MET A 1 -2.27 15.08 -9.81
N GLY A 2 -2.07 14.25 -8.79
CA GLY A 2 -0.75 13.97 -8.23
C GLY A 2 -0.71 12.74 -7.32
N ILE A 3 0.47 12.50 -6.75
CA ILE A 3 0.77 11.33 -5.90
C ILE A 3 0.97 11.80 -4.47
N PHE A 4 0.21 11.22 -3.54
CA PHE A 4 0.35 11.49 -2.10
C PHE A 4 0.95 10.27 -1.43
N ARG A 5 2.12 10.47 -0.80
CA ARG A 5 2.82 9.42 -0.06
C ARG A 5 2.71 9.66 1.43
N TYR A 6 2.46 8.60 2.17
CA TYR A 6 2.31 8.60 3.61
C TYR A 6 3.29 7.58 4.17
N ASP A 7 4.36 8.07 4.82
CA ASP A 7 5.49 7.28 5.34
C ASP A 7 5.18 6.63 6.71
N SER A 8 3.90 6.51 7.08
CA SER A 8 3.49 6.00 8.37
C SER A 8 2.28 5.11 8.25
N LYS A 9 2.32 3.95 8.92
CA LYS A 9 1.21 3.00 8.98
C LYS A 9 -0.06 3.58 9.61
N TYR A 10 0.03 4.71 10.30
CA TYR A 10 -1.13 5.40 10.87
C TYR A 10 -1.61 6.56 10.00
N ALA A 11 -0.76 7.03 9.08
CA ALA A 11 -1.14 8.06 8.14
C ALA A 11 -2.07 7.47 7.07
N ALA A 12 -3.07 8.23 6.68
CA ALA A 12 -4.07 7.82 5.71
C ALA A 12 -4.52 9.03 4.91
N PRO A 13 -5.13 8.83 3.73
CA PRO A 13 -5.75 9.90 2.98
C PRO A 13 -6.71 10.70 3.86
N THR A 14 -6.68 12.03 3.71
CA THR A 14 -7.57 12.94 4.43
C THR A 14 -9.02 12.68 4.04
N LYS A 15 -9.96 13.17 4.85
CA LYS A 15 -11.39 13.06 4.55
C LYS A 15 -11.71 13.60 3.14
N GLU A 16 -11.20 14.78 2.82
CA GLU A 16 -11.39 15.40 1.50
C GLU A 16 -10.84 14.52 0.36
N GLN A 17 -9.66 13.93 0.53
CA GLN A 17 -9.08 13.02 -0.48
C GLN A 17 -9.93 11.76 -0.67
N ARG A 18 -10.47 11.21 0.42
CA ARG A 18 -11.35 10.03 0.35
C ARG A 18 -12.65 10.37 -0.38
N GLU A 19 -13.31 11.45 0.01
CA GLU A 19 -14.56 11.90 -0.60
C GLU A 19 -14.39 12.26 -2.08
N ARG A 20 -13.22 12.78 -2.45
CA ARG A 20 -12.93 13.19 -3.83
C ARG A 20 -12.51 12.04 -4.73
N TYR A 21 -11.63 11.16 -4.25
CA TYR A 21 -10.90 10.20 -5.10
C TYR A 21 -11.20 8.73 -4.77
N MET A 22 -11.68 8.42 -3.57
CA MET A 22 -11.90 7.04 -3.09
C MET A 22 -13.39 6.76 -2.93
N LYS A 23 -14.15 7.01 -4.00
CA LYS A 23 -15.61 6.89 -4.06
C LYS A 23 -16.05 5.95 -5.19
N GLY A 24 -17.27 5.43 -5.08
CA GLY A 24 -17.84 4.51 -6.07
C GLY A 24 -17.35 3.09 -5.91
N ASP A 25 -17.59 2.26 -6.93
CA ASP A 25 -17.08 0.91 -7.01
C ASP A 25 -15.54 0.89 -6.99
N CYS A 26 -15.00 -0.15 -6.34
CA CYS A 26 -13.57 -0.35 -6.24
C CYS A 26 -13.21 -1.82 -6.38
N GLU A 27 -12.04 -2.06 -6.95
CA GLU A 27 -11.44 -3.38 -7.08
C GLU A 27 -10.23 -3.50 -6.14
N GLU A 28 -10.19 -4.57 -5.37
CA GLU A 28 -9.10 -4.84 -4.43
C GLU A 28 -8.20 -5.96 -4.97
N HIS A 29 -6.90 -5.72 -4.99
CA HIS A 29 -5.88 -6.68 -5.39
C HIS A 29 -4.84 -6.81 -4.30
N CYS A 30 -4.55 -8.05 -3.89
CA CYS A 30 -3.52 -8.35 -2.91
C CYS A 30 -2.31 -9.01 -3.60
N PHE A 31 -1.11 -8.65 -3.17
CA PHE A 31 0.15 -9.15 -3.69
C PHE A 31 1.08 -9.57 -2.53
N GLY A 32 1.98 -10.50 -2.82
CA GLY A 32 2.95 -11.05 -1.85
C GLY A 32 2.45 -12.31 -1.14
N PRO A 33 3.35 -13.04 -0.46
CA PRO A 33 3.05 -14.34 0.17
C PRO A 33 2.04 -14.23 1.32
N GLU A 34 2.00 -13.10 2.03
CA GLU A 34 1.07 -12.86 3.14
C GLU A 34 0.06 -11.74 2.86
N ASN A 35 -0.19 -11.42 1.58
CA ASN A 35 -1.05 -10.29 1.17
C ASN A 35 -0.57 -8.94 1.74
N GLU A 36 0.74 -8.78 1.87
CA GLU A 36 1.37 -7.63 2.52
C GLU A 36 1.19 -6.33 1.73
N ILE A 37 1.01 -6.44 0.41
CA ILE A 37 0.78 -5.30 -0.48
C ILE A 37 -0.65 -5.37 -0.98
N MET A 38 -1.44 -4.34 -0.66
CA MET A 38 -2.84 -4.21 -1.09
C MET A 38 -3.01 -2.98 -1.97
N LEU A 39 -3.55 -3.20 -3.17
CA LEU A 39 -3.96 -2.18 -4.11
C LEU A 39 -5.48 -2.09 -4.12
N ILE A 40 -6.02 -0.89 -3.94
CA ILE A 40 -7.44 -0.58 -4.11
C ILE A 40 -7.57 0.36 -5.30
N VAL A 41 -8.23 -0.09 -6.36
CA VAL A 41 -8.44 0.68 -7.58
C VAL A 41 -9.83 1.28 -7.57
N TYR A 42 -9.90 2.60 -7.69
CA TYR A 42 -11.12 3.36 -7.92
C TYR A 42 -11.17 3.84 -9.39
N ASP A 43 -12.30 4.37 -9.82
CA ASP A 43 -12.45 4.94 -11.17
C ASP A 43 -11.36 6.00 -11.47
N GLU A 44 -11.25 7.00 -10.59
CA GLU A 44 -10.34 8.14 -10.77
C GLU A 44 -9.04 8.06 -9.95
N ALA A 45 -8.78 6.97 -9.22
CA ALA A 45 -7.62 6.85 -8.34
C ALA A 45 -7.19 5.41 -8.07
N ALA A 46 -6.00 5.26 -7.50
CA ALA A 46 -5.52 3.99 -6.96
C ALA A 46 -4.84 4.22 -5.61
N TYR A 47 -5.17 3.41 -4.62
CA TYR A 47 -4.62 3.49 -3.28
C TYR A 47 -3.84 2.22 -2.96
N LEU A 48 -2.54 2.39 -2.73
CA LEU A 48 -1.60 1.33 -2.42
C LEU A 48 -1.28 1.35 -0.93
N LYS A 49 -1.31 0.18 -0.30
CA LYS A 49 -0.90 -0.07 1.07
C LYS A 49 0.20 -1.13 1.06
N ASN A 50 1.31 -0.86 1.72
CA ASN A 50 2.33 -1.85 2.03
C ASN A 50 2.41 -2.01 3.56
N ASP A 51 2.03 -3.18 4.06
CA ASP A 51 2.06 -3.48 5.49
C ASP A 51 3.48 -3.77 5.97
N THR A 52 4.37 -4.29 5.10
CA THR A 52 5.75 -4.65 5.45
C THR A 52 6.56 -3.45 5.95
N ASP A 53 6.40 -2.29 5.32
CA ASP A 53 7.11 -1.05 5.69
C ASP A 53 6.18 0.03 6.28
N GLY A 54 4.86 -0.12 6.13
CA GLY A 54 3.86 0.84 6.58
C GLY A 54 3.57 1.96 5.58
N SER A 55 4.23 1.98 4.41
CA SER A 55 3.98 2.94 3.35
C SER A 55 2.56 2.84 2.80
N ARG A 56 1.97 4.01 2.58
CA ARG A 56 0.69 4.16 1.89
C ARG A 56 0.81 5.21 0.82
N ILE A 57 0.25 4.96 -0.36
CA ILE A 57 0.37 5.85 -1.50
C ILE A 57 -0.97 6.00 -2.20
N LEU A 58 -1.44 7.22 -2.37
CA LEU A 58 -2.63 7.55 -3.15
C LEU A 58 -2.21 8.19 -4.47
N PHE A 59 -2.48 7.47 -5.56
CA PHE A 59 -2.34 7.96 -6.94
C PHE A 59 -3.67 8.53 -7.39
N THR A 60 -3.70 9.81 -7.75
CA THR A 60 -4.93 10.47 -8.21
C THR A 60 -4.84 10.79 -9.69
N GLY A 61 -5.92 10.54 -10.44
CA GLY A 61 -5.99 10.79 -11.87
C GLY A 61 -5.42 9.68 -12.75
N ALA A 62 -5.89 9.62 -13.99
CA ALA A 62 -5.56 8.55 -14.94
C ALA A 62 -4.05 8.41 -15.22
N LYS A 63 -3.34 9.54 -15.35
CA LYS A 63 -1.88 9.52 -15.63
C LYS A 63 -1.07 8.94 -14.48
N ASP A 64 -1.40 9.29 -13.24
CA ASP A 64 -0.65 8.82 -12.07
C ASP A 64 -1.10 7.41 -11.65
N LYS A 65 -2.37 7.05 -11.85
CA LYS A 65 -2.88 5.68 -11.67
C LYS A 65 -2.09 4.68 -12.52
N GLY A 66 -1.68 5.04 -13.74
CA GLY A 66 -0.83 4.19 -14.58
C GLY A 66 0.53 3.82 -13.96
N LYS A 67 1.03 4.62 -13.01
CA LYS A 67 2.31 4.38 -12.32
C LYS A 67 2.16 3.40 -11.14
N VAL A 68 0.94 3.04 -10.76
CA VAL A 68 0.73 2.19 -9.58
C VAL A 68 1.36 0.80 -9.73
N TYR A 69 1.32 0.24 -10.94
CA TYR A 69 1.92 -1.07 -11.22
C TYR A 69 3.46 -1.02 -11.20
N ASP A 70 4.06 0.09 -11.62
CA ASP A 70 5.51 0.29 -11.49
C ASP A 70 5.94 0.30 -10.02
N GLU A 71 5.19 1.01 -9.18
CA GLU A 71 5.44 1.04 -7.73
C GLU A 71 5.22 -0.34 -7.08
N ILE A 72 4.18 -1.08 -7.47
CA ILE A 72 3.95 -2.45 -6.97
C ILE A 72 5.12 -3.37 -7.32
N ASN A 73 5.58 -3.34 -8.58
CA ASN A 73 6.72 -4.16 -9.01
C ASN A 73 7.98 -3.82 -8.23
N ARG A 74 8.20 -2.53 -7.97
CA ARG A 74 9.30 -2.06 -7.12
C ARG A 74 9.17 -2.61 -5.70
N LEU A 75 8.01 -2.47 -5.05
CA LEU A 75 7.79 -2.97 -3.69
C LEU A 75 7.94 -4.49 -3.60
N LEU A 76 7.45 -5.23 -4.60
CA LEU A 76 7.64 -6.68 -4.67
C LEU A 76 9.11 -7.06 -4.80
N ALA A 77 9.89 -6.32 -5.60
CA ALA A 77 11.32 -6.52 -5.72
C ALA A 77 12.06 -6.20 -4.41
N GLU A 78 11.68 -5.12 -3.71
CA GLU A 78 12.22 -4.75 -2.40
C GLU A 78 11.89 -5.81 -1.34
N ASN A 79 10.66 -6.33 -1.30
CA ASN A 79 10.26 -7.40 -0.39
C ASN A 79 10.96 -8.73 -0.71
N ALA A 80 11.11 -9.09 -1.99
CA ALA A 80 11.85 -10.29 -2.40
C ALA A 80 13.33 -10.22 -2.00
N GLY A 81 13.96 -9.04 -2.11
CA GLY A 81 15.34 -8.82 -1.66
C GLY A 81 15.50 -8.84 -0.14
N ARG A 82 14.45 -8.48 0.62
CA ARG A 82 14.40 -8.55 2.09
C ARG A 82 14.12 -9.96 2.62
N GLY A 83 13.63 -10.87 1.78
CA GLY A 83 13.30 -12.26 2.11
C GLY A 83 14.45 -13.18 2.56
N SER A 84 15.66 -12.66 2.77
CA SER A 84 16.79 -13.43 3.33
C SER A 84 17.39 -12.86 4.62
N GLY A 85 16.78 -11.84 5.24
CA GLY A 85 17.36 -11.24 6.44
C GLY A 85 16.34 -10.53 7.34
N SER A 86 16.01 -11.19 8.45
CA SER A 86 15.52 -10.58 9.69
C SER A 86 14.03 -10.23 9.78
N ARG A 87 13.26 -11.16 10.33
CA ARG A 87 12.57 -10.98 11.63
C ARG A 87 11.96 -12.30 12.08
N SER A 88 12.77 -13.08 12.79
CA SER A 88 12.25 -13.99 13.80
C SER A 88 11.44 -13.16 14.78
N PHE A 89 10.11 -13.19 14.68
CA PHE A 89 9.27 -12.73 15.77
C PHE A 89 9.37 -13.80 16.86
N THR A 90 10.22 -13.55 17.86
CA THR A 90 10.18 -14.28 19.12
C THR A 90 8.80 -14.03 19.72
N SER A 91 7.94 -15.04 19.65
CA SER A 91 6.65 -15.07 20.32
C SER A 91 6.86 -14.64 21.77
N GLY A 92 6.23 -13.54 22.18
CA GLY A 92 6.38 -12.98 23.52
C GLY A 92 6.02 -14.05 24.56
N SER A 93 7.02 -14.48 25.32
CA SER A 93 6.83 -15.39 26.43
C SER A 93 5.88 -14.76 27.44
N LYS A 94 4.84 -15.54 27.75
CA LYS A 94 3.91 -15.42 28.86
C LYS A 94 4.56 -14.81 30.11
N ILE A 95 4.01 -13.69 30.57
CA ILE A 95 4.21 -13.18 31.93
C ILE A 95 3.34 -14.03 32.86
N GLU A 96 3.98 -14.75 33.78
CA GLU A 96 3.36 -15.31 34.99
C GLU A 96 3.42 -14.31 36.15
#